data_AF-A0A8R1E9F4-F1
#
_entry.id   AF-A0A8R1E9F4-F1
#
_cell.length_a   1.000
_cell.length_b   1.000
_cell.length_c   1.000
_cell.angle_alpha   90.00
_cell.angle_beta   90.00
_cell.angle_gamma   90.00
#
_symmetry.space_group_name_H-M   'P 1'
#
loop_
_entity.id
_entity.type
_entity.pdbx_description
1 polymer ?
#
loop_
_entity_poly.entity_id
_entity_poly.type
_entity_poly.pdbx_seq_one_letter_code
_entity_poly.pdbx_strand_id
1 'polypeptide(L)'
;MSFRRKLPQTVKFLEQTLGATVLNGYNIVGDGTPQALIPILTAQTEIVLPLARRRFAEAEYLDEIYPMIWNNFSDSGYVTMFGEDMSLYGYRISSNLSACASIFQPLLQLCFN
;
A
#
# COMPACT_ATOMS: atom_id res chain seq x y z
N MET A 1 1.88 12.35 18.42
CA MET A 1 1.38 12.61 19.81
C MET A 1 0.11 13.48 19.91
N SER A 2 -0.19 14.33 18.93
CA SER A 2 -1.40 15.19 18.96
C SER A 2 -2.73 14.42 18.98
N PHE A 3 -2.81 13.28 18.29
CA PHE A 3 -4.04 12.47 18.14
C PHE A 3 -4.65 12.05 19.49
N ARG A 4 -3.88 11.38 20.36
CA ARG A 4 -4.38 10.93 21.68
C ARG A 4 -4.87 12.08 22.56
N ARG A 5 -4.21 13.24 22.48
CA ARG A 5 -4.58 14.43 23.26
C ARG A 5 -5.84 15.10 22.73
N LYS A 6 -6.00 15.17 21.41
CA LYS A 6 -7.13 15.88 20.78
C LYS A 6 -8.38 15.04 20.65
N LEU A 7 -8.25 13.71 20.55
CA LEU A 7 -9.36 12.79 20.28
C LEU A 7 -9.45 11.65 21.32
N PRO A 8 -9.61 11.96 22.62
CA PRO A 8 -9.59 10.97 23.68
C PRO A 8 -10.75 9.96 23.60
N GLN A 9 -11.94 10.40 23.15
CA GLN A 9 -13.10 9.52 22.97
C GLN A 9 -12.86 8.50 21.84
N THR A 10 -12.28 8.94 20.72
CA THR A 10 -11.92 8.06 19.60
C THR A 10 -10.89 7.02 20.03
N VAL A 11 -9.84 7.43 20.75
CA VAL A 11 -8.83 6.48 21.26
C VAL A 11 -9.45 5.45 22.18
N LYS A 12 -10.33 5.87 23.10
CA LYS A 12 -11.04 4.95 23.99
C LYS A 12 -11.87 3.93 23.21
N PHE A 13 -12.59 4.36 22.18
CA PHE A 13 -13.38 3.47 21.33
C PHE A 13 -12.49 2.49 20.55
N LEU A 14 -11.39 2.97 19.95
CA LEU A 14 -10.43 2.13 19.24
C LEU A 14 -9.85 1.04 20.16
N GLU A 15 -9.36 1.42 21.34
CA GLU A 15 -8.70 0.50 22.27
C GLU A 15 -9.70 -0.46 22.95
N GLN A 16 -10.87 0.03 23.39
CA GLN A 16 -11.79 -0.76 24.23
C GLN A 16 -12.88 -1.49 23.45
N THR A 17 -13.32 -0.95 22.31
CA THR A 17 -14.42 -1.53 21.53
C THR A 17 -13.90 -2.28 20.31
N LEU A 18 -12.95 -1.72 19.58
CA LEU A 18 -12.37 -2.38 18.40
C LEU A 18 -11.15 -3.26 18.73
N GLY A 19 -10.64 -3.21 19.97
CA GLY A 19 -9.45 -3.96 20.38
C GLY A 19 -8.17 -3.53 19.66
N ALA A 20 -8.12 -2.27 19.19
CA ALA A 20 -6.97 -1.76 18.44
C ALA A 20 -5.73 -1.66 19.35
N THR A 21 -4.58 -2.04 18.80
CA THR A 21 -3.29 -1.87 19.46
C THR A 21 -2.62 -0.59 18.99
N VAL A 22 -2.28 0.31 19.91
CA VAL A 22 -1.59 1.55 19.57
C VAL A 22 -0.08 1.37 19.67
N LEU A 23 0.60 1.63 18.54
CA LEU A 23 2.06 1.59 18.45
C LEU A 23 2.69 2.83 19.09
N ASN A 24 3.00 2.75 20.38
CA ASN A 24 3.67 3.83 21.09
C ASN A 24 5.15 3.86 20.70
N GLY A 25 5.66 5.04 20.32
CA GLY A 25 7.07 5.19 19.89
C GLY A 25 7.35 4.75 18.46
N TYR A 26 6.32 4.53 17.63
CA TYR A 26 6.51 4.37 16.19
C TYR A 26 7.16 5.62 15.60
N ASN A 27 8.28 5.43 14.91
CA ASN A 27 9.08 6.50 14.31
C ASN A 27 8.91 6.51 12.80
N ILE A 28 8.97 7.71 12.21
CA ILE A 28 9.05 7.90 10.76
C ILE A 28 10.51 7.97 10.34
N VAL A 29 10.82 7.48 9.14
CA VAL A 29 12.17 7.49 8.57
C VAL A 29 12.51 8.85 7.94
N GLY A 30 11.48 9.61 7.54
CA GLY A 30 11.62 10.99 7.08
C GLY A 30 10.26 11.71 7.07
N ASP A 31 10.28 13.02 6.81
CA ASP A 31 9.13 13.92 6.98
C ASP A 31 8.27 14.09 5.71
N GLY A 32 8.73 13.62 4.56
CA GLY A 32 7.93 13.62 3.33
C GLY A 32 7.16 12.31 3.12
N THR A 33 6.07 12.38 2.37
CA THR A 33 5.24 11.21 2.02
C THR A 33 6.08 10.07 1.41
N PRO A 34 7.00 10.34 0.46
CA PRO A 34 7.87 9.28 -0.08
C PRO A 34 8.76 8.66 1.01
N GLN A 35 9.36 9.48 1.89
CA GLN A 35 10.28 9.00 2.92
C GLN A 35 9.57 8.24 4.04
N ALA A 36 8.27 8.49 4.24
CA ALA A 36 7.44 7.75 5.19
C ALA A 36 6.93 6.43 4.61
N LEU A 37 6.47 6.41 3.35
CA LEU A 37 5.83 5.24 2.74
C LEU A 37 6.82 4.26 2.13
N ILE A 38 7.86 4.73 1.43
CA ILE A 38 8.80 3.85 0.72
C ILE A 38 9.45 2.83 1.68
N PRO A 39 9.91 3.19 2.89
CA PRO A 39 10.49 2.22 3.82
C PRO A 39 9.47 1.19 4.33
N ILE A 40 8.21 1.57 4.49
CA ILE A 40 7.15 0.64 4.88
C ILE A 40 6.90 -0.39 3.77
N LEU A 41 6.94 0.06 2.51
CA LEU A 41 6.54 -0.75 1.36
C LEU A 41 7.70 -1.52 0.72
N THR A 42 8.95 -1.13 0.94
CA THR A 42 10.13 -1.76 0.29
C THR A 42 11.16 -2.28 1.28
N ALA A 43 10.97 -2.01 2.58
CA ALA A 43 11.98 -2.21 3.63
C ALA A 43 13.30 -1.45 3.39
N GLN A 44 13.32 -0.47 2.48
CA GLN A 44 14.50 0.28 2.06
C GLN A 44 14.27 1.79 2.12
N THR A 45 15.35 2.55 2.32
CA THR A 45 15.28 4.02 2.26
C THR A 45 15.41 4.51 0.82
N GLU A 46 14.87 5.69 0.52
CA GLU A 46 15.01 6.31 -0.81
C GLU A 46 16.44 6.45 -1.30
N ILE A 47 17.42 6.53 -0.39
CA ILE A 47 18.82 6.77 -0.73
C ILE A 47 19.45 5.53 -1.39
N VAL A 48 18.99 4.34 -1.02
CA VAL A 48 19.53 3.07 -1.55
C VAL A 48 18.77 2.58 -2.79
N LEU A 49 17.60 3.14 -3.06
CA LEU A 49 16.75 2.74 -4.17
C LEU A 49 17.09 3.52 -5.46
N PRO A 50 16.79 2.97 -6.65
CA PRO A 50 16.98 3.66 -7.91
C PRO A 50 16.20 4.98 -8.00
N LEU A 51 16.65 5.89 -8.86
CA LEU A 51 16.09 7.23 -8.96
C LEU A 51 14.68 7.21 -9.60
N ALA A 52 13.64 7.39 -8.78
CA ALA A 52 12.25 7.43 -9.25
C ALA A 52 11.66 8.87 -9.32
N ARG A 53 12.50 9.90 -9.17
CA ARG A 53 12.04 11.29 -9.03
C ARG A 53 11.77 11.89 -10.40
N ARG A 54 10.51 12.21 -10.68
CA ARG A 54 10.01 12.81 -11.94
C ARG A 54 10.80 14.01 -12.48
N ARG A 55 11.55 14.74 -11.64
CA ARG A 55 12.36 15.89 -12.07
C ARG A 55 13.61 15.49 -12.88
N PHE A 56 14.03 14.23 -12.80
CA PHE A 56 15.19 13.72 -13.53
C PHE A 56 14.75 13.01 -14.80
N ALA A 57 15.51 13.19 -15.88
CA ALA A 57 15.16 12.64 -17.20
C ALA A 57 15.32 11.12 -17.24
N GLU A 58 16.22 10.59 -16.40
CA GLU A 58 16.56 9.18 -16.25
C GLU A 58 15.65 8.45 -15.25
N ALA A 59 14.56 9.09 -14.78
CA ALA A 59 13.69 8.50 -13.78
C ALA A 59 12.77 7.43 -14.38
N GLU A 60 12.71 6.28 -13.73
CA GLU A 60 11.85 5.15 -14.09
C GLU A 60 10.60 5.07 -13.19
N TYR A 61 9.59 4.29 -13.61
CA TYR A 61 8.36 4.12 -12.85
C TYR A 61 8.58 3.21 -11.63
N LEU A 62 8.04 3.61 -10.46
CA LEU A 62 8.24 2.88 -9.19
C LEU A 62 7.90 1.39 -9.29
N ASP A 63 6.88 1.04 -10.07
CA ASP A 63 6.41 -0.35 -10.22
C ASP A 63 7.44 -1.27 -10.89
N GLU A 64 8.40 -0.71 -11.62
CA GLU A 64 9.44 -1.45 -12.36
C GLU A 64 10.72 -1.60 -11.53
N ILE A 65 11.07 -0.57 -10.76
CA ILE A 65 12.38 -0.47 -10.10
C ILE A 65 12.36 -0.76 -8.60
N TYR A 66 11.21 -0.67 -7.93
CA TYR A 66 11.16 -0.84 -6.47
C TYR A 66 10.71 -2.26 -6.08
N PRO A 67 11.39 -2.89 -5.10
CA PRO A 67 11.01 -4.21 -4.59
C PRO A 67 9.86 -4.05 -3.60
N MET A 68 8.68 -3.75 -4.13
CA MET A 68 7.48 -3.53 -3.34
C MET A 68 7.03 -4.82 -2.65
N ILE A 69 6.60 -4.71 -1.39
CA ILE A 69 6.24 -5.84 -0.53
C ILE A 69 5.11 -6.70 -1.13
N TRP A 70 4.21 -6.08 -1.90
CA TRP A 70 3.13 -6.80 -2.57
C TRP A 70 3.62 -7.77 -3.65
N ASN A 71 4.82 -7.61 -4.20
CA ASN A 71 5.40 -8.59 -5.13
C ASN A 71 5.63 -9.91 -4.38
N ASN A 72 6.28 -9.87 -3.21
CA ASN A 72 6.52 -11.05 -2.38
C ASN A 72 5.23 -11.75 -1.95
N PHE A 73 4.18 -10.97 -1.61
CA PHE A 73 2.88 -11.52 -1.26
C PHE A 73 2.15 -12.10 -2.47
N SER A 74 2.21 -11.44 -3.63
CA SER A 74 1.61 -11.93 -4.87
C SER A 74 2.25 -13.24 -5.33
N ASP A 75 3.58 -13.33 -5.24
CA ASP A 75 4.35 -14.55 -5.54
C ASP A 75 4.02 -15.70 -4.59
N SER A 76 3.67 -15.37 -3.34
CA SER A 76 3.21 -16.34 -2.33
C SER A 76 1.72 -16.73 -2.48
N GLY A 77 1.03 -16.23 -3.51
CA GLY A 77 -0.37 -16.57 -3.82
C GLY A 77 -1.43 -15.67 -3.17
N TYR A 78 -1.03 -14.55 -2.55
CA TYR A 78 -1.98 -13.58 -1.99
C TYR A 78 -2.47 -12.62 -3.08
N VAL A 79 -3.76 -12.25 -3.02
CA VAL A 79 -4.30 -11.14 -3.81
C VAL A 79 -3.91 -9.83 -3.13
N THR A 80 -3.27 -8.93 -3.86
CA THR A 80 -2.82 -7.64 -3.33
C THR A 80 -3.55 -6.48 -4.00
N MET A 81 -3.85 -5.44 -3.23
CA MET A 81 -4.51 -4.23 -3.72
C MET A 81 -3.89 -2.99 -3.07
N PHE A 82 -3.56 -2.01 -3.90
CA PHE A 82 -3.24 -0.65 -3.46
C PHE A 82 -4.45 0.25 -3.71
N GLY A 83 -5.03 0.79 -2.64
CA GLY A 83 -6.18 1.69 -2.70
C GLY A 83 -5.80 3.07 -2.19
N GLU A 84 -5.92 4.08 -3.04
CA GLU A 84 -5.63 5.48 -2.76
C GLU A 84 -6.94 6.29 -2.75
N ASP A 85 -7.02 7.31 -1.89
CA ASP A 85 -8.26 8.06 -1.60
C ASP A 85 -8.42 9.34 -2.44
N MET A 86 -7.42 9.70 -3.23
CA MET A 86 -7.43 10.79 -4.19
C MET A 86 -7.96 10.29 -5.54
N SER A 87 -8.99 10.97 -6.05
CA SER A 87 -9.68 10.58 -7.29
C SER A 87 -8.78 10.49 -8.54
N LEU A 88 -7.59 11.08 -8.51
CA LEU A 88 -6.62 11.06 -9.61
C LEU A 88 -5.75 9.80 -9.62
N TYR A 89 -5.50 9.18 -8.46
CA TYR A 89 -4.68 7.98 -8.36
C TYR A 89 -5.61 6.79 -8.07
N GLY A 90 -5.84 5.95 -9.08
CA GLY A 90 -6.81 4.87 -9.00
C GLY A 90 -6.38 3.69 -8.11
N TYR A 91 -7.27 2.70 -7.98
CA TYR A 91 -6.97 1.41 -7.35
C TYR A 91 -6.13 0.54 -8.29
N ARG A 92 -5.08 -0.12 -7.76
CA ARG A 92 -4.32 -1.15 -8.49
C ARG A 92 -4.52 -2.49 -7.79
N ILE A 93 -5.12 -3.45 -8.48
CA ILE A 93 -5.25 -4.84 -8.01
C ILE A 93 -4.22 -5.68 -8.75
N SER A 94 -3.23 -6.20 -8.03
CA SER A 94 -2.27 -7.17 -8.55
C SER A 94 -2.73 -8.56 -8.11
N SER A 95 -3.39 -9.25 -9.05
CA SER A 95 -3.63 -10.70 -8.94
C SER A 95 -2.81 -11.36 -10.03
N ASN A 96 -2.24 -12.53 -9.73
CA ASN A 96 -1.66 -13.40 -10.75
C ASN A 96 -2.78 -13.66 -11.78
N LEU A 97 -2.70 -13.03 -12.96
CA LEU A 97 -3.80 -12.99 -13.95
C LEU A 97 -4.23 -14.40 -14.37
N SER A 98 -3.32 -15.37 -14.27
CA SER A 98 -3.54 -16.79 -14.51
C SER A 98 -4.58 -17.41 -13.56
N ALA A 99 -4.61 -17.01 -12.29
CA ALA A 99 -5.60 -17.49 -11.31
C ALA A 99 -6.93 -16.72 -11.37
N CYS A 100 -6.88 -15.44 -11.74
CA CYS A 100 -8.07 -14.59 -11.85
C CYS A 100 -8.92 -14.96 -13.08
N ALA A 101 -8.29 -15.31 -14.21
CA ALA A 101 -8.98 -15.75 -15.43
C ALA A 101 -9.89 -16.97 -15.18
N SER A 102 -9.43 -17.96 -14.40
CA SER A 102 -10.20 -19.15 -14.06
C SER A 102 -11.41 -18.90 -13.13
N ILE A 103 -11.40 -17.81 -12.37
CA ILE A 103 -12.47 -17.47 -11.42
C ILE A 103 -13.51 -16.54 -12.07
N PHE A 104 -13.08 -15.63 -12.96
CA PHE A 104 -13.97 -14.65 -13.59
C PHE A 104 -14.60 -15.07 -14.92
N GLN A 105 -14.03 -16.05 -15.66
CA GLN A 105 -14.66 -16.57 -16.88
C GLN A 105 -16.10 -17.08 -16.69
N PRO A 106 -16.44 -17.90 -15.66
CA PRO A 106 -17.81 -18.36 -15.49
C PRO A 106 -18.78 -17.25 -15.06
N LEU A 107 -18.31 -16.19 -14.39
CA LEU A 107 -19.13 -15.05 -13.97
C LEU A 107 -19.47 -14.10 -15.13
N LEU A 108 -18.55 -13.92 -16.09
CA LEU A 108 -18.80 -13.11 -17.28
C LEU A 108 -19.82 -13.75 -18.23
N GLN A 109 -19.90 -15.08 -18.30
CA GLN A 109 -20.90 -15.79 -19.12
C GLN A 109 -22.32 -15.77 -18.54
N LEU A 110 -22.48 -15.54 -17.24
CA LEU A 110 -23.78 -15.38 -16.57
C LEU A 110 -24.36 -13.97 -16.72
N CYS A 111 -23.53 -12.95 -16.94
CA CYS A 111 -23.97 -11.56 -17.11
C CYS A 111 -24.26 -11.17 -18.58
N PHE A 112 -23.93 -12.03 -19.55
CA PHE A 112 -24.12 -11.78 -20.99
C PHE A 112 -25.02 -12.82 -21.70
N ASN A 113 -25.91 -13.48 -20.96
CA ASN A 113 -27.13 -14.11 -21.51
C ASN A 113 -28.37 -13.48 -20.90
#